data_AF-A0A0M2PT41-F1
#
_entry.id   AF-A0A0M2PT41-F1
#
_cell.length_a   1.000
_cell.length_b   1.000
_cell.length_c   1.000
_cell.angle_alpha   90.00
_cell.angle_beta   90.00
_cell.angle_gamma   90.00
#
_symmetry.space_group_name_H-M   'P 1'
#
loop_
_entity.id
_entity.type
_entity.pdbx_description
1 polymer ?
#
loop_
_entity_poly.entity_id
_entity_poly.type
_entity_poly.pdbx_seq_one_letter_code
_entity_poly.pdbx_strand_id
1 'polypeptide(L)'
;MEISPWPEEHELLDVDGVQQVLRRSRASVYRYANTDPKGKILNLPFDAHLLNPEHRRDAQEPLLFHPNEVARFARDILHVRDVRVEILETPDSKTQKVLLLIVEELQQIRRLLEQDPSPRDPHP
;
A
#
# COMPACT_ATOMS: atom_id res chain seq x y z
N MET A 1 -18.82 22.26 7.74
CA MET A 1 -17.42 21.84 7.61
C MET A 1 -17.34 20.43 8.16
N GLU A 2 -17.51 19.44 7.29
CA GLU A 2 -17.30 18.03 7.66
C GLU A 2 -15.79 17.78 7.66
N ILE A 3 -15.28 17.38 8.83
CA ILE A 3 -13.89 16.99 9.02
C ILE A 3 -13.78 15.57 8.46
N SER A 4 -13.04 15.40 7.37
CA SER A 4 -12.69 14.06 6.87
C SER A 4 -11.99 13.31 8.02
N PRO A 5 -12.47 12.11 8.42
CA PRO A 5 -11.84 11.34 9.49
C PRO A 5 -10.52 10.68 9.04
N TRP A 6 -10.09 10.93 7.80
CA TRP A 6 -8.89 10.34 7.21
C TRP A 6 -7.80 11.39 7.07
N PRO A 7 -6.56 11.08 7.49
CA PRO A 7 -5.41 11.90 7.16
C PRO A 7 -5.32 12.03 5.63
N GLU A 8 -4.88 13.20 5.15
CA GLU A 8 -4.54 13.41 3.73
C GLU A 8 -3.67 12.26 3.19
N GLU A 9 -3.71 11.96 1.89
CA GLU A 9 -3.07 10.80 1.21
C GLU A 9 -1.55 10.63 1.44
N HIS A 10 -0.92 11.51 2.24
CA HIS A 10 0.49 11.53 2.57
C HIS A 10 0.81 11.47 4.09
N GLU A 11 -0.18 11.46 4.97
CA GLU A 11 0.08 11.43 6.42
C GLU A 11 0.01 9.97 6.93
N LEU A 12 1.18 9.44 7.28
CA LEU A 12 1.32 8.10 7.84
C LEU A 12 0.64 8.01 9.20
N LEU A 13 0.03 6.85 9.47
CA LEU A 13 -0.60 6.57 10.75
C LEU A 13 0.39 5.92 11.70
N ASP A 14 0.46 6.43 12.93
CA ASP A 14 1.12 5.72 14.02
C ASP A 14 0.21 4.62 14.60
N VAL A 15 0.71 3.91 15.60
CA VAL A 15 -0.04 2.84 16.28
C VAL A 15 -1.35 3.35 16.91
N ASP A 16 -1.42 4.61 17.34
CA ASP A 16 -2.62 5.18 17.96
C ASP A 16 -3.68 5.53 16.91
N GLY A 17 -3.27 6.07 15.76
CA GLY A 17 -4.12 6.25 14.58
C GLY A 17 -4.70 4.93 14.08
N VAL A 18 -3.86 3.88 13.98
CA VAL A 18 -4.32 2.55 13.56
C VAL A 18 -5.32 1.94 14.54
N GLN A 19 -5.16 2.12 15.86
CA GLN A 19 -6.15 1.65 16.85
C GLN A 19 -7.53 2.25 16.62
N GLN A 20 -7.60 3.55 16.35
CA GLN A 20 -8.84 4.27 16.10
C GLN A 20 -9.53 3.74 14.84
N VAL A 21 -8.78 3.60 13.75
CA VAL A 21 -9.29 3.11 12.46
C VAL A 21 -9.78 1.66 12.55
N LEU A 22 -8.96 0.77 13.12
CA LEU A 22 -9.29 -0.66 13.18
C LEU A 22 -10.26 -1.00 14.32
N ARG A 23 -10.51 -0.07 15.26
CA ARG A 23 -11.27 -0.31 16.51
C ARG A 23 -10.75 -1.54 17.26
N ARG A 24 -9.43 -1.59 17.42
CA ARG A 24 -8.74 -2.69 18.11
C ARG A 24 -7.76 -2.10 19.12
N SER A 25 -7.49 -2.86 20.18
CA SER A 25 -6.54 -2.44 21.20
C SER A 25 -5.12 -2.34 20.65
N ARG A 26 -4.28 -1.49 21.25
CA ARG A 26 -2.85 -1.37 20.96
C ARG A 26 -2.13 -2.71 20.87
N ALA A 27 -2.38 -3.59 21.83
CA ALA A 27 -1.80 -4.94 21.87
C ALA A 27 -2.22 -5.80 20.67
N SER A 28 -3.42 -5.59 20.14
CA SER A 28 -3.86 -6.27 18.92
C SER A 28 -3.13 -5.72 17.69
N VAL A 29 -2.95 -4.39 17.60
CA VAL A 29 -2.17 -3.78 16.52
C VAL A 29 -0.75 -4.34 16.46
N TYR A 30 -0.05 -4.45 17.60
CA TYR A 30 1.28 -5.08 17.63
C TYR A 30 1.28 -6.56 17.22
N ARG A 31 0.21 -7.30 17.51
CA ARG A 31 0.08 -8.70 17.05
C ARG A 31 -0.17 -8.82 15.56
N TYR A 32 -0.79 -7.80 14.96
CA TYR A 32 -1.04 -7.75 13.53
C TYR A 32 0.16 -7.22 12.74
N ALA A 33 0.98 -6.37 13.37
CA ALA A 33 2.11 -5.72 12.71
C ALA A 33 3.14 -6.76 12.23
N ASN A 34 3.53 -6.64 10.96
CA ASN A 34 4.59 -7.44 10.37
C ASN A 34 5.96 -6.96 10.88
N THR A 35 6.29 -7.37 12.11
CA THR A 35 7.52 -7.01 12.81
C THR A 35 8.16 -8.26 13.41
N ASP A 36 9.50 -8.30 13.49
CA ASP A 36 10.19 -9.40 14.16
C ASP A 36 9.89 -9.37 15.67
N PRO A 37 9.32 -10.43 16.27
CA PRO A 37 9.03 -10.49 17.70
C PRO A 37 10.27 -10.31 18.59
N LYS A 38 11.47 -10.60 18.06
CA LYS A 38 12.75 -10.45 18.77
C LYS A 38 13.47 -9.14 18.46
N GLY A 39 12.95 -8.33 17.53
CA GLY A 39 13.52 -7.05 17.13
C GLY A 39 14.91 -7.12 16.47
N LYS A 40 15.33 -8.30 15.96
CA LYS A 40 16.61 -8.50 15.27
C LYS A 40 16.55 -8.04 13.81
N ILE A 41 15.40 -8.24 13.17
CA ILE A 41 15.17 -7.82 11.78
C ILE A 41 14.28 -6.59 11.81
N LEU A 42 14.80 -5.47 11.30
CA LEU A 42 14.12 -4.18 11.37
C LEU A 42 12.89 -4.10 10.45
N ASN A 43 13.04 -4.60 9.21
CA ASN A 43 12.02 -4.58 8.16
C ASN A 43 11.88 -5.99 7.61
N LEU A 44 10.74 -6.62 7.86
CA LEU A 44 10.41 -7.93 7.29
C LEU A 44 9.95 -7.78 5.83
N PRO A 45 10.10 -8.81 4.99
CA PRO A 45 9.44 -8.86 3.69
C PRO A 45 7.91 -8.73 3.84
N PHE A 46 7.27 -8.19 2.81
CA PHE A 46 5.81 -8.02 2.77
C PHE A 46 5.07 -9.34 3.05
N ASP A 47 4.07 -9.29 3.92
CA ASP A 47 3.15 -10.40 4.19
C ASP A 47 1.70 -9.91 4.03
N ALA A 48 0.96 -10.54 3.11
CA ALA A 48 -0.43 -10.18 2.83
C ALA A 48 -1.38 -10.46 4.02
N HIS A 49 -1.01 -11.34 4.95
CA HIS A 49 -1.83 -11.69 6.11
C HIS A 49 -1.56 -10.85 7.35
N LEU A 50 -0.54 -9.99 7.30
CA LEU A 50 -0.15 -9.09 8.38
C LEU A 50 -0.31 -7.63 7.97
N LEU A 51 -0.25 -6.73 8.95
CA LEU A 51 -0.25 -5.28 8.75
C LEU A 51 1.19 -4.82 8.55
N ASN A 52 1.54 -4.40 7.34
CA ASN A 52 2.93 -4.08 7.00
C ASN A 52 3.26 -2.63 7.42
N PRO A 53 4.24 -2.42 8.32
CA PRO A 53 4.71 -1.07 8.63
C PRO A 53 5.55 -0.50 7.48
N GLU A 54 5.66 0.82 7.45
CA GLU A 54 6.60 1.52 6.59
C GLU A 54 8.06 1.19 6.91
N HIS A 55 8.92 1.41 5.92
CA HIS A 55 10.33 1.09 6.03
C HIS A 55 11.01 1.96 7.09
N ARG A 56 11.61 1.30 8.09
CA ARG A 56 12.39 1.96 9.14
C ARG A 56 13.88 1.90 8.86
N ARG A 57 14.59 2.97 9.21
CA ARG A 57 16.05 3.09 9.15
C ARG A 57 16.73 2.69 10.45
N ASP A 58 16.03 2.84 11.58
CA ASP A 58 16.53 2.50 12.91
C ASP A 58 15.45 1.88 13.80
N ALA A 59 15.85 1.12 14.82
CA ALA A 59 14.94 0.45 15.75
C ALA A 59 14.15 1.41 16.67
N GLN A 60 14.65 2.64 16.88
CA GLN A 60 14.00 3.70 17.64
C GLN A 60 12.93 4.43 16.82
N GLU A 61 12.92 4.28 15.49
CA GLU A 61 11.87 4.88 14.68
C GLU A 61 10.52 4.22 15.01
N PRO A 62 9.45 5.03 15.19
CA PRO A 62 8.13 4.52 15.50
C PRO A 62 7.60 3.67 14.35
N LEU A 63 6.70 2.75 14.67
CA LEU A 63 5.94 2.03 13.64
C LEU A 63 4.92 2.98 13.02
N LEU A 64 5.10 3.23 11.74
CA LEU A 64 4.20 4.01 10.90
C LEU A 64 3.56 3.11 9.85
N PHE A 65 2.35 3.44 9.43
CA PHE A 65 1.56 2.64 8.50
C PHE A 65 0.90 3.53 7.46
N HIS A 66 0.95 3.10 6.21
CA HIS A 66 0.24 3.79 5.13
C HIS A 66 -1.27 3.60 5.28
N PRO A 67 -2.11 4.65 5.13
CA PRO A 67 -3.58 4.53 5.22
C PRO A 67 -4.16 3.42 4.32
N ASN A 68 -3.69 3.31 3.07
CA ASN A 68 -4.06 2.23 2.15
C ASN A 68 -3.77 0.82 2.69
N GLU A 69 -2.64 0.62 3.38
CA GLU A 69 -2.28 -0.68 3.94
C GLU A 69 -3.17 -1.03 5.13
N VAL A 70 -3.49 -0.04 5.97
CA VAL A 70 -4.46 -0.20 7.07
C VAL A 70 -5.85 -0.55 6.52
N ALA A 71 -6.28 0.13 5.45
CA ALA A 71 -7.57 -0.14 4.79
C ALA A 71 -7.61 -1.54 4.16
N ARG A 72 -6.54 -1.96 3.48
CA ARG A 72 -6.38 -3.32 2.95
C ARG A 72 -6.51 -4.35 4.07
N PHE A 73 -5.74 -4.19 5.15
CA PHE A 73 -5.75 -5.13 6.27
C PHE A 73 -7.12 -5.23 6.94
N ALA A 74 -7.81 -4.10 7.14
CA ALA A 74 -9.15 -4.05 7.70
C ALA A 74 -10.18 -4.84 6.87
N ARG A 75 -10.11 -4.65 5.53
CA ARG A 75 -11.02 -5.29 4.57
C ARG A 75 -10.70 -6.77 4.40
N ASP A 76 -9.45 -7.09 4.07
CA ASP A 76 -9.06 -8.39 3.55
C ASP A 76 -8.78 -9.41 4.67
N ILE A 77 -8.33 -8.95 5.85
CA ILE A 77 -7.91 -9.84 6.94
C ILE A 77 -8.89 -9.79 8.10
N LEU A 78 -9.21 -8.60 8.61
CA LEU A 78 -10.11 -8.48 9.76
C LEU A 78 -11.60 -8.62 9.41
N HIS A 79 -11.96 -8.60 8.12
CA HIS A 79 -13.34 -8.69 7.63
C HIS A 79 -14.29 -7.73 8.36
N VAL A 80 -13.81 -6.53 8.72
CA VAL A 80 -14.61 -5.56 9.48
C VAL A 80 -15.68 -5.00 8.54
N ARG A 81 -16.91 -5.56 8.66
CA ARG A 81 -18.09 -5.22 7.82
C ARG A 81 -18.66 -3.81 8.04
N ASP A 82 -18.25 -3.14 9.12
CA ASP A 82 -18.81 -1.85 9.57
C ASP A 82 -17.73 -0.76 9.65
N VAL A 83 -16.72 -0.84 8.79
CA VAL A 83 -15.99 0.35 8.39
C VAL A 83 -16.89 1.02 7.38
N ARG A 84 -17.47 2.17 7.71
CA ARG A 84 -18.02 3.09 6.70
C ARG A 84 -16.84 3.60 5.87
N VAL A 85 -16.32 2.74 5.02
CA VAL A 85 -15.52 3.16 3.88
C VAL A 85 -16.59 3.68 2.93
N GLU A 86 -16.92 4.96 3.05
CA GLU A 86 -17.26 5.69 1.84
C GLU A 86 -16.02 5.56 0.97
N ILE A 87 -15.99 4.50 0.16
CA ILE A 87 -15.09 4.42 -0.97
C ILE A 87 -15.57 5.57 -1.83
N LEU A 88 -15.03 6.76 -1.58
CA LEU A 88 -14.89 7.74 -2.62
C LEU A 88 -14.02 7.01 -3.63
N GLU A 89 -14.67 6.36 -4.61
CA GLU A 89 -14.06 6.09 -5.88
C GLU A 89 -13.47 7.42 -6.30
N THR A 90 -12.17 7.60 -6.06
CA THR A 90 -11.52 8.85 -6.38
C THR A 90 -11.68 8.99 -7.89
N PRO A 91 -12.44 9.99 -8.36
CA PRO A 91 -12.71 10.12 -9.79
C PRO A 91 -11.37 10.31 -10.47
N ASP A 92 -10.97 9.34 -11.31
CA ASP A 92 -9.70 9.26 -12.04
C ASP A 92 -8.58 10.11 -11.42
N SER A 93 -8.01 9.60 -10.32
CA SER A 93 -6.87 10.25 -9.67
C SER A 93 -5.78 10.58 -10.70
N LYS A 94 -5.02 11.65 -10.49
CA LYS A 94 -3.89 12.00 -11.38
C LYS A 94 -2.99 10.79 -11.63
N THR A 95 -2.82 9.94 -10.62
CA THR A 95 -2.14 8.65 -10.70
C THR A 95 -2.79 7.71 -11.71
N GLN A 96 -4.10 7.49 -11.66
CA GLN A 96 -4.84 6.66 -12.64
C GLN A 96 -4.59 7.13 -14.08
N LYS A 97 -4.63 8.45 -14.32
CA LYS A 97 -4.39 9.04 -15.64
C LYS A 97 -2.96 8.81 -16.11
N VAL A 98 -1.98 9.00 -15.23
CA VAL A 98 -0.56 8.73 -15.55
C VAL A 98 -0.35 7.24 -15.85
N LEU A 99 -0.96 6.33 -15.08
CA LEU A 99 -0.86 4.89 -15.33
C LEU A 99 -1.46 4.50 -16.68
N LEU A 100 -2.60 5.07 -17.07
CA LEU A 100 -3.21 4.84 -18.38
C LEU A 100 -2.31 5.34 -19.53
N LEU A 101 -1.71 6.52 -19.39
CA LEU A 101 -0.75 7.05 -20.37
C LEU A 101 0.49 6.16 -20.50
N ILE A 102 1.02 5.65 -19.38
CA ILE A 102 2.15 4.71 -19.38
C ILE A 102 1.78 3.43 -20.14
N VAL A 103 0.58 2.86 -19.89
CA VAL A 103 0.12 1.65 -20.59
C VAL A 103 -0.03 1.91 -22.09
N GLU A 104 -0.55 3.07 -22.49
CA GLU A 104 -0.70 3.44 -23.90
C GLU A 104 0.65 3.53 -24.63
N GLU A 105 1.64 4.20 -24.03
CA GLU A 105 3.00 4.29 -24.56
C GLU A 105 3.66 2.92 -24.68
N LEU A 106 3.54 2.06 -23.66
CA LEU A 106 4.07 0.70 -23.71
C LEU A 106 3.44 -0.14 -24.83
N GLN A 107 2.14 0.02 -25.08
CA GLN A 107 1.47 -0.65 -26.19
C GLN A 107 1.93 -0.11 -27.55
N GLN A 108 2.18 1.19 -27.68
CA GLN A 108 2.74 1.77 -28.90
C GLN A 108 4.15 1.26 -29.19
N ILE A 109 5.03 1.27 -28.19
CA ILE A 109 6.40 0.73 -28.30
C ILE A 109 6.35 -0.74 -28.72
N ARG A 110 5.48 -1.54 -28.09
CA ARG A 110 5.32 -2.96 -28.45
C ARG A 110 4.92 -3.13 -29.92
N ARG A 111 3.96 -2.35 -30.42
CA ARG A 111 3.54 -2.42 -31.83
C ARG A 111 4.69 -2.07 -32.79
N LEU A 112 5.49 -1.07 -32.46
CA LEU A 112 6.65 -0.69 -33.28
C LEU A 112 7.71 -1.80 -33.32
N LEU A 113 7.98 -2.44 -32.17
CA LEU A 113 8.91 -3.57 -32.09
C LEU A 113 8.40 -4.83 -32.80
N GLU A 114 7.08 -5.06 -32.82
CA GLU A 114 6.47 -6.17 -33.57
C GLU A 114 6.44 -5.90 -35.09
N GLN A 115 6.45 -4.62 -35.49
CA GLN A 115 6.47 -4.20 -36.89
C GLN A 115 7.88 -4.06 -37.47
N ASP A 116 8.92 -4.00 -36.63
CA ASP A 116 10.30 -4.02 -37.07
C ASP A 116 10.66 -5.42 -37.60
N PRO A 117 10.85 -5.60 -38.92
CA PRO A 117 11.19 -6.88 -39.52
C PRO A 117 12.69 -7.19 -39.37
N SER A 118 13.44 -6.38 -38.61
CA SER A 118 14.87 -6.60 -38.39
C SER A 118 15.10 -8.04 -37.94
N PRO A 119 15.96 -8.80 -38.64
CA PRO A 119 16.26 -10.16 -38.25
C PRO A 119 16.79 -10.12 -36.82
N ARG A 120 16.15 -10.85 -35.90
CA ARG A 120 16.78 -11.17 -34.63
C ARG A 120 18.03 -11.96 -34.97
N ASP A 121 19.16 -11.29 -35.02
CA ASP A 121 20.46 -11.91 -35.26
C ASP A 121 20.59 -13.09 -34.28
N PRO A 122 20.67 -14.34 -34.78
CA PRO A 122 21.04 -15.44 -33.93
C PRO A 122 22.53 -15.23 -33.62
N HIS A 123 22.81 -14.74 -32.42
CA HIS A 123 24.17 -14.65 -31.92
C HIS A 123 24.81 -16.06 -31.94
N PRO A 124 26.02 -16.22 -32.51
CA PRO A 124 26.75 -17.49 -32.53
C PRO A 124 27.20 -17.95 -31.15
#